data_AF-A0A931HFF5-F1
#
_entry.id   AF-A0A931HFF5-F1
#
_cell.length_a   1.000
_cell.length_b   1.000
_cell.length_c   1.000
_cell.angle_alpha   90.00
_cell.angle_beta   90.00
_cell.angle_gamma   90.00
#
_symmetry.space_group_name_H-M   'P 1'
#
loop_
_entity.id
_entity.type
_entity.pdbx_description
1 polymer ?
#
loop_
_entity_poly.entity_id
_entity_poly.type
_entity_poly.pdbx_seq_one_letter_code
_entity_poly.pdbx_strand_id
1 'polypeptide(L)'
;MPYGEEKLGKATLRWQPDKKGGFVGVVNVGGKRETLIEDADEPRLIARLRNYAGRLHPDYFGYDGAIKRFRLFMPEGFASADNERSYKVKAADRLAGVLSINAALEANDTDAMKVAGASISTNMLSPFEAARLRDTLRGETGGRYLRGAAQFALGQYQDGIREMTAAVLPHGRISWPLITYLPFLWRYDEHMFLKPEVTKDFASRVGSSFCHRYSAEPDAQTYEALLELVAETKCEIRQLEPQDNIDIQSFIWVVGEYRDGELPQ
;
A
#
# COMPACT_ATOMS: atom_id res chain seq x y z
N MET A 1 -24.91 25.63 -2.20
CA MET A 1 -23.82 24.78 -2.73
C MET A 1 -23.66 23.64 -1.77
N PRO A 2 -23.53 22.37 -2.20
CA PRO A 2 -23.67 21.28 -1.27
C PRO A 2 -22.47 21.28 -0.33
N TYR A 3 -22.82 21.14 0.94
CA TYR A 3 -21.93 20.87 2.03
C TYR A 3 -21.29 19.50 1.77
N GLY A 4 -19.96 19.44 1.68
CA GLY A 4 -19.24 18.17 1.66
C GLY A 4 -19.19 17.60 3.08
N GLU A 5 -19.45 16.30 3.23
CA GLU A 5 -19.29 15.58 4.50
C GLU A 5 -18.61 14.24 4.23
N GLU A 6 -17.63 13.89 5.07
CA GLU A 6 -16.93 12.62 5.03
C GLU A 6 -16.67 12.13 6.46
N LYS A 7 -16.89 10.83 6.70
CA LYS A 7 -16.60 10.22 8.01
C LYS A 7 -15.31 9.42 7.95
N LEU A 8 -14.43 9.67 8.92
CA LEU A 8 -13.15 9.01 9.10
C LEU A 8 -13.06 8.45 10.52
N GLY A 9 -13.41 7.17 10.70
CA GLY A 9 -13.49 6.56 12.03
C GLY A 9 -14.46 7.30 12.96
N LYS A 10 -13.96 7.91 14.05
CA LYS A 10 -14.75 8.73 14.97
C LYS A 10 -14.86 10.21 14.57
N ALA A 11 -14.14 10.61 13.52
CA ALA A 11 -14.14 11.98 13.02
C ALA A 11 -15.16 12.17 11.89
N THR A 12 -15.81 13.34 11.88
CA THR A 12 -16.66 13.81 10.79
C THR A 12 -16.03 15.08 10.22
N LEU A 13 -15.55 14.98 8.99
CA LEU A 13 -15.06 16.09 8.17
C LEU A 13 -16.25 16.75 7.50
N ARG A 14 -16.28 18.08 7.51
CA ARG A 14 -17.33 18.85 6.84
C ARG A 14 -16.73 20.07 6.18
N TRP A 15 -17.07 20.37 4.93
CA TRP A 15 -16.54 21.52 4.22
C TRP A 15 -17.56 22.15 3.29
N GLN A 16 -17.34 23.42 2.97
CA GLN A 16 -18.22 24.21 2.11
C GLN A 16 -17.44 25.38 1.49
N PRO A 17 -17.93 25.98 0.40
CA PRO A 17 -17.42 27.24 -0.10
C PRO A 17 -17.53 28.34 0.95
N ASP A 18 -16.49 29.16 1.11
CA ASP A 18 -16.53 30.34 1.99
C ASP A 18 -17.12 31.56 1.25
N LYS A 19 -17.85 32.39 1.99
CA LYS A 19 -18.46 33.63 1.50
C LYS A 19 -17.43 34.65 1.01
N LYS A 20 -16.17 34.55 1.47
CA LYS A 20 -15.06 35.41 1.06
C LYS A 20 -14.26 34.86 -0.12
N GLY A 21 -14.66 33.72 -0.67
CA GLY A 21 -13.92 32.97 -1.68
C GLY A 21 -13.09 31.83 -1.07
N GLY A 22 -12.83 30.79 -1.87
CA GLY A 22 -12.20 29.55 -1.39
C GLY A 22 -13.17 28.64 -0.64
N PHE A 23 -12.63 27.80 0.24
CA PHE A 23 -13.34 26.77 0.98
C PHE A 23 -12.94 26.79 2.45
N VAL A 24 -13.90 26.46 3.30
CA VAL A 24 -13.71 26.28 4.74
C VAL A 24 -14.21 24.91 5.16
N GLY A 25 -13.51 24.26 6.08
CA GLY A 25 -13.93 22.99 6.62
C GLY A 25 -13.55 22.78 8.07
N VAL A 26 -14.20 21.81 8.70
CA VAL A 26 -14.05 21.46 10.10
C VAL A 26 -13.86 19.97 10.26
N VAL A 27 -13.12 19.59 11.29
CA VAL A 27 -13.08 18.21 11.79
C VAL A 27 -13.82 18.19 13.12
N ASN A 28 -14.82 17.32 13.24
CA ASN A 28 -15.53 17.09 14.49
C ASN A 28 -15.25 15.68 15.02
N VAL A 29 -14.97 15.53 16.31
CA VAL A 29 -14.81 14.23 16.98
C VAL A 29 -15.74 14.18 18.18
N GLY A 30 -16.56 13.13 18.29
CA GLY A 30 -17.49 12.98 19.42
C GLY A 30 -18.47 14.15 19.59
N GLY A 31 -18.85 14.82 18.50
CA GLY A 31 -19.74 15.98 18.51
C GLY A 31 -19.09 17.32 18.86
N LYS A 32 -17.76 17.37 19.10
CA LYS A 32 -17.01 18.62 19.33
C LYS A 32 -16.20 18.99 18.10
N ARG A 33 -16.12 20.30 17.80
CA ARG A 33 -15.27 20.83 16.73
C ARG A 33 -13.82 20.89 17.20
N GLU A 34 -12.96 20.13 16.56
CA GLU A 34 -11.52 20.06 16.86
C GLU A 34 -10.74 21.14 16.12
N THR A 35 -11.10 21.43 14.88
CA THR A 35 -10.40 22.44 14.07
C THR A 35 -11.30 23.11 13.03
N LEU A 36 -10.84 24.25 12.53
CA LEU A 36 -11.35 24.98 11.38
C LEU A 36 -10.18 25.24 10.43
N ILE A 37 -10.29 24.81 9.18
CA ILE A 37 -9.25 24.96 8.16
C ILE A 37 -9.86 25.71 6.97
N GLU A 38 -9.14 26.69 6.47
CA GLU A 38 -9.46 27.43 5.25
C GLU A 38 -8.42 27.10 4.18
N ASP A 39 -8.89 26.99 2.94
CA ASP A 39 -8.04 26.77 1.77
C ASP A 39 -8.70 27.34 0.50
N ALA A 40 -7.90 27.86 -0.43
CA ALA A 40 -8.40 28.34 -1.71
C ALA A 40 -8.83 27.21 -2.66
N ASP A 41 -8.29 26.00 -2.45
CA ASP A 41 -8.51 24.81 -3.29
C ASP A 41 -9.22 23.70 -2.50
N GLU A 42 -10.34 23.19 -3.03
CA GLU A 42 -11.15 22.18 -2.35
C GLU A 42 -10.44 20.84 -2.18
N PRO A 43 -9.81 20.24 -3.21
CA PRO A 43 -9.00 19.03 -3.05
C PRO A 43 -7.93 19.17 -1.97
N ARG A 44 -7.21 20.31 -1.93
CA ARG A 44 -6.21 20.59 -0.89
C ARG A 44 -6.83 20.75 0.49
N LEU A 45 -7.98 21.41 0.61
CA LEU A 45 -8.72 21.49 1.88
C LEU A 45 -9.07 20.09 2.39
N ILE A 46 -9.66 19.25 1.53
CA ILE A 46 -10.07 17.88 1.88
C ILE A 46 -8.86 17.08 2.35
N ALA A 47 -7.74 17.12 1.62
CA ALA A 47 -6.50 16.44 2.04
C ALA A 47 -6.02 16.92 3.42
N ARG A 48 -6.05 18.24 3.70
CA ARG A 48 -5.66 18.80 5.00
C ARG A 48 -6.59 18.39 6.13
N LEU A 49 -7.91 18.35 5.89
CA LEU A 49 -8.90 17.89 6.87
C LEU A 49 -8.70 16.41 7.20
N ARG A 50 -8.49 15.57 6.18
CA ARG A 50 -8.20 14.15 6.36
C ARG A 50 -6.91 13.93 7.16
N ASN A 51 -5.85 14.65 6.83
CA ASN A 51 -4.58 14.57 7.57
C ASN A 51 -4.74 15.02 9.03
N TYR A 52 -5.50 16.09 9.30
CA TYR A 52 -5.78 16.50 10.68
C TYR A 52 -6.51 15.40 11.46
N ALA A 53 -7.53 14.78 10.86
CA ALA A 53 -8.27 13.69 11.50
C ALA A 53 -7.38 12.48 11.80
N GLY A 54 -6.46 12.13 10.89
CA GLY A 54 -5.49 11.05 11.11
C GLY A 54 -4.58 11.30 12.33
N ARG A 55 -4.20 12.56 12.59
CA ARG A 55 -3.38 12.95 13.76
C ARG A 55 -4.09 12.81 15.11
N LEU A 56 -5.41 12.62 15.11
CA LEU A 56 -6.19 12.39 16.34
C LEU A 56 -6.18 10.91 16.75
N HIS A 57 -5.54 10.02 15.99
CA HIS A 57 -5.42 8.61 16.33
C HIS A 57 -4.54 8.42 17.59
N PRO A 58 -4.90 7.53 18.54
CA PRO A 58 -4.11 7.32 19.77
C PRO A 58 -2.65 6.93 19.52
N ASP A 59 -2.40 6.17 18.46
CA ASP A 59 -1.06 5.70 18.10
C ASP A 59 -0.28 6.69 17.23
N TYR A 60 -0.80 7.91 17.00
CA TYR A 60 -0.16 8.91 16.16
C TYR A 60 1.13 9.44 16.80
N PHE A 61 2.23 9.36 16.06
CA PHE A 61 3.50 10.00 16.41
C PHE A 61 4.19 10.72 15.22
N GLY A 62 3.55 10.73 14.04
CA GLY A 62 4.01 11.43 12.85
C GLY A 62 5.28 10.87 12.22
N TYR A 63 5.74 11.48 11.12
CA TYR A 63 6.94 11.02 10.40
C TYR A 63 8.23 11.20 11.21
N ASP A 64 8.37 12.26 12.01
CA ASP A 64 9.53 12.41 12.91
C ASP A 64 9.64 11.27 13.92
N GLY A 65 8.51 10.83 14.49
CA GLY A 65 8.46 9.67 15.37
C GLY A 65 8.75 8.37 14.62
N ALA A 66 8.20 8.23 13.40
CA ALA A 66 8.45 7.08 12.53
C ALA A 66 9.93 6.92 12.17
N ILE A 67 10.60 8.01 11.83
CA ILE A 67 12.03 8.03 11.48
C ILE A 67 12.88 7.68 12.70
N LYS A 68 12.57 8.23 13.88
CA LYS A 68 13.25 7.86 15.14
C LYS A 68 13.10 6.37 15.41
N ARG A 69 11.87 5.84 15.31
CA ARG A 69 11.59 4.42 15.48
C ARG A 69 12.37 3.58 14.49
N PHE A 70 12.33 3.93 13.20
CA PHE A 70 13.04 3.21 12.16
C PHE A 70 14.54 3.12 12.46
N ARG A 71 15.17 4.23 12.88
CA ARG A 71 16.60 4.25 13.24
C ARG A 71 16.96 3.44 14.47
N LEU A 72 16.01 3.14 15.37
CA LEU A 72 16.27 2.24 16.50
C LEU A 72 16.48 0.79 16.04
N PHE A 73 15.74 0.35 15.02
CA PHE A 73 15.86 -0.99 14.44
C PHE A 73 16.89 -1.05 13.30
N MET A 74 17.07 0.06 12.59
CA MET A 74 17.97 0.20 11.43
C MET A 74 18.90 1.41 11.63
N PRO A 75 19.93 1.33 12.50
CA PRO A 75 20.80 2.46 12.83
C PRO A 75 21.49 3.10 11.62
N GLU A 76 21.91 2.28 10.66
CA GLU A 76 22.53 2.72 9.39
C GLU A 76 21.50 3.05 8.30
N GLY A 77 20.22 3.16 8.67
CA GLY A 77 19.12 3.36 7.72
C GLY A 77 18.99 2.22 6.72
N PHE A 78 18.67 2.54 5.46
CA PHE A 78 18.48 1.52 4.42
C PHE A 78 19.75 0.76 4.04
N ALA A 79 20.94 1.27 4.36
CA ALA A 79 22.20 0.54 4.16
C ALA A 79 22.28 -0.74 5.03
N SER A 80 21.61 -0.75 6.20
CA SER A 80 21.53 -1.96 7.05
C SER A 80 20.57 -3.03 6.54
N ALA A 81 19.70 -2.70 5.57
CA ALA A 81 18.70 -3.61 5.02
C ALA A 81 19.25 -4.53 3.89
N ASP A 82 20.58 -4.58 3.72
CA ASP A 82 21.25 -5.23 2.59
C ASP A 82 20.81 -6.69 2.38
N ASN A 83 20.61 -7.45 3.46
CA ASN A 83 20.13 -8.83 3.37
C ASN A 83 18.67 -8.92 2.90
N GLU A 84 17.82 -8.00 3.35
CA GLU A 84 16.39 -8.00 3.02
C GLU A 84 16.15 -7.58 1.57
N ARG A 85 16.77 -6.47 1.18
CA ARG A 85 16.73 -5.94 -0.18
C ARG A 85 17.26 -6.96 -1.18
N SER A 86 18.39 -7.59 -0.87
CA SER A 86 19.05 -8.56 -1.75
C SER A 86 18.13 -9.71 -2.17
N TYR A 87 17.33 -10.28 -1.27
CA TYR A 87 16.45 -11.39 -1.67
C TYR A 87 15.23 -10.92 -2.49
N LYS A 88 14.70 -9.71 -2.22
CA LYS A 88 13.57 -9.14 -3.00
C LYS A 88 13.99 -8.80 -4.42
N VAL A 89 15.16 -8.18 -4.59
CA VAL A 89 15.73 -7.91 -5.92
C VAL A 89 15.99 -9.21 -6.67
N LYS A 90 16.59 -10.22 -6.03
CA LYS A 90 16.77 -11.55 -6.65
C LYS A 90 15.44 -12.20 -7.06
N ALA A 91 14.39 -12.04 -6.26
CA ALA A 91 13.05 -12.55 -6.58
C ALA A 91 12.43 -11.80 -7.79
N ALA A 92 12.59 -10.49 -7.84
CA ALA A 92 12.18 -9.65 -8.97
C ALA A 92 12.91 -10.05 -10.27
N ASP A 93 14.24 -10.13 -10.22
CA ASP A 93 15.09 -10.56 -11.35
C ASP A 93 14.70 -11.98 -11.82
N ARG A 94 14.45 -12.88 -10.88
CA ARG A 94 14.02 -14.25 -11.18
C ARG A 94 12.67 -14.28 -11.88
N LEU A 95 11.70 -13.51 -11.39
CA LEU A 95 10.39 -13.39 -12.02
C LEU A 95 10.52 -12.82 -13.44
N ALA A 96 11.22 -11.69 -13.60
CA ALA A 96 11.41 -11.03 -14.88
C ALA A 96 12.16 -11.92 -15.90
N GLY A 97 13.13 -12.71 -15.44
CA GLY A 97 13.85 -13.67 -16.28
C GLY A 97 13.03 -14.88 -16.72
N VAL A 98 11.98 -15.25 -15.97
CA VAL A 98 11.07 -16.35 -16.32
C VAL A 98 9.91 -15.84 -17.17
N LEU A 99 9.35 -14.70 -16.80
CA LEU A 99 8.24 -14.06 -17.48
C LEU A 99 8.28 -12.56 -17.25
N SER A 100 8.68 -11.81 -18.27
CA SER A 100 8.61 -10.35 -18.26
C SER A 100 7.16 -9.86 -18.23
N ILE A 101 6.95 -8.64 -17.72
CA ILE A 101 5.63 -7.99 -17.69
C ILE A 101 4.96 -7.95 -19.07
N ASN A 102 5.71 -7.66 -20.14
CA ASN A 102 5.17 -7.59 -21.50
C ASN A 102 4.77 -8.97 -22.03
N ALA A 103 5.56 -10.00 -21.75
CA ALA A 103 5.20 -11.37 -22.10
C ALA A 103 3.99 -11.87 -21.29
N ALA A 104 3.84 -11.40 -20.05
CA ALA A 104 2.74 -11.78 -19.18
C ALA A 104 1.37 -11.31 -19.68
N LEU A 105 1.29 -10.27 -20.52
CA LEU A 105 0.04 -9.82 -21.15
C LEU A 105 -0.61 -10.88 -22.06
N GLU A 106 0.21 -11.77 -22.63
CA GLU A 106 -0.23 -12.85 -23.51
C GLU A 106 -0.01 -14.24 -22.87
N ALA A 107 0.25 -14.29 -21.55
CA ALA A 107 0.56 -15.52 -20.86
C ALA A 107 -0.58 -16.53 -20.95
N ASN A 108 -0.23 -17.80 -21.15
CA ASN A 108 -1.13 -18.94 -21.04
C ASN A 108 -0.78 -19.80 -19.81
N ASP A 109 -1.52 -20.88 -19.57
CA ASP A 109 -1.32 -21.71 -18.38
C ASP A 109 0.04 -22.44 -18.37
N THR A 110 0.66 -22.65 -19.52
CA THR A 110 2.04 -23.18 -19.58
C THR A 110 3.03 -22.18 -19.01
N ASP A 111 2.84 -20.88 -19.26
CA ASP A 111 3.68 -19.83 -18.67
C ASP A 111 3.42 -19.69 -17.18
N ALA A 112 2.18 -19.85 -16.74
CA ALA A 112 1.84 -19.91 -15.31
C ALA A 112 2.53 -21.07 -14.59
N MET A 113 2.56 -22.25 -15.20
CA MET A 113 3.31 -23.40 -14.69
C MET A 113 4.81 -23.13 -14.56
N LYS A 114 5.41 -22.41 -15.52
CA LYS A 114 6.83 -22.01 -15.43
C LYS A 114 7.06 -21.05 -14.25
N VAL A 115 6.21 -20.04 -14.09
CA VAL A 115 6.29 -19.10 -12.96
C VAL A 115 6.12 -19.83 -11.62
N ALA A 116 5.16 -20.76 -11.52
CA ALA A 116 4.97 -21.59 -10.33
C ALA A 116 6.17 -22.49 -10.00
N GLY A 117 6.94 -22.90 -11.02
CA GLY A 117 8.17 -23.70 -10.88
C GLY A 117 9.45 -22.88 -10.68
N ALA A 118 9.39 -21.55 -10.80
CA ALA A 118 10.58 -20.70 -10.81
C ALA A 118 11.22 -20.45 -9.44
N SER A 119 10.55 -20.88 -8.35
CA SER A 119 11.00 -20.68 -6.96
C SER A 119 11.27 -19.20 -6.64
N ILE A 120 10.29 -18.34 -6.92
CA ILE A 120 10.33 -16.91 -6.57
C ILE A 120 10.17 -16.80 -5.05
N SER A 121 11.30 -16.78 -4.33
CA SER A 121 11.34 -16.85 -2.87
C SER A 121 11.35 -15.46 -2.25
N THR A 122 10.31 -15.18 -1.48
CA THR A 122 10.26 -14.03 -0.56
C THR A 122 9.51 -14.46 0.71
N ASN A 123 9.64 -13.68 1.78
CA ASN A 123 8.85 -13.81 3.01
C ASN A 123 7.60 -12.90 3.03
N MET A 124 7.24 -12.27 1.90
CA MET A 124 6.17 -11.26 1.86
C MET A 124 4.78 -11.88 1.92
N LEU A 125 4.60 -13.05 1.28
CA LEU A 125 3.38 -13.83 1.35
C LEU A 125 3.39 -14.74 2.58
N SER A 126 2.28 -14.79 3.30
CA SER A 126 2.05 -15.84 4.29
C SER A 126 2.00 -17.21 3.61
N PRO A 127 2.20 -18.32 4.36
CA PRO A 127 2.12 -19.67 3.79
C PRO A 127 0.81 -19.96 3.06
N PHE A 128 -0.32 -19.43 3.56
CA PHE A 128 -1.63 -19.60 2.93
C PHE A 128 -1.77 -18.80 1.63
N GLU A 129 -1.25 -17.58 1.59
CA GLU A 129 -1.24 -16.75 0.37
C GLU A 129 -0.31 -17.38 -0.69
N ALA A 130 0.87 -17.83 -0.29
CA ALA A 130 1.82 -18.50 -1.18
C ALA A 130 1.26 -19.80 -1.75
N ALA A 131 0.61 -20.63 -0.92
CA ALA A 131 -0.06 -21.85 -1.37
C ALA A 131 -1.18 -21.53 -2.38
N ARG A 132 -2.03 -20.54 -2.09
CA ARG A 132 -3.14 -20.16 -2.99
C ARG A 132 -2.65 -19.61 -4.32
N LEU A 133 -1.59 -18.78 -4.31
CA LEU A 133 -0.95 -18.30 -5.53
C LEU A 133 -0.42 -19.46 -6.37
N ARG A 134 0.31 -20.38 -5.73
CA ARG A 134 0.85 -21.57 -6.41
C ARG A 134 -0.26 -22.43 -7.02
N ASP A 135 -1.34 -22.68 -6.28
CA ASP A 135 -2.43 -23.53 -6.76
C ASP A 135 -3.18 -22.85 -7.92
N THR A 136 -3.33 -21.52 -7.88
CA THR A 136 -3.90 -20.72 -8.98
C THR A 136 -3.00 -20.77 -10.21
N LEU A 137 -1.70 -20.56 -10.06
CA LEU A 137 -0.74 -20.62 -11.18
C LEU A 137 -0.60 -22.02 -11.80
N ARG A 138 -0.91 -23.06 -11.02
CA ARG A 138 -0.91 -24.45 -11.51
C ARG A 138 -2.26 -24.92 -12.05
N GLY A 139 -3.31 -24.13 -11.87
CA GLY A 139 -4.65 -24.42 -12.35
C GLY A 139 -4.91 -23.92 -13.78
N GLU A 140 -6.13 -24.16 -14.26
CA GLU A 140 -6.62 -23.77 -15.59
C GLU A 140 -6.88 -22.27 -15.74
N THR A 141 -6.64 -21.49 -14.68
CA THR A 141 -6.79 -20.03 -14.65
C THR A 141 -5.45 -19.31 -14.43
N GLY A 142 -4.34 -20.04 -14.40
CA GLY A 142 -3.01 -19.47 -14.11
C GLY A 142 -2.59 -18.40 -15.11
N GLY A 143 -2.78 -18.64 -16.42
CA GLY A 143 -2.48 -17.67 -17.47
C GLY A 143 -3.34 -16.42 -17.33
N ARG A 144 -4.63 -16.58 -16.96
CA ARG A 144 -5.53 -15.46 -16.68
C ARG A 144 -5.04 -14.60 -15.52
N TYR A 145 -4.59 -15.23 -14.43
CA TYR A 145 -4.02 -14.52 -13.29
C TYR A 145 -2.79 -13.70 -13.70
N LEU A 146 -1.87 -14.28 -14.49
CA LEU A 146 -0.67 -13.57 -14.97
C LEU A 146 -1.00 -12.37 -15.85
N ARG A 147 -1.96 -12.51 -16.78
CA ARG A 147 -2.43 -11.38 -17.60
C ARG A 147 -3.03 -10.26 -16.76
N GLY A 148 -3.86 -10.62 -15.78
CA GLY A 148 -4.44 -9.65 -14.84
C GLY A 148 -3.37 -8.92 -14.00
N ALA A 149 -2.37 -9.65 -13.52
CA ALA A 149 -1.23 -9.07 -12.81
C ALA A 149 -0.42 -8.12 -13.70
N ALA A 150 -0.20 -8.47 -14.97
CA ALA A 150 0.50 -7.62 -15.93
C ALA A 150 -0.29 -6.33 -16.25
N GLN A 151 -1.60 -6.45 -16.48
CA GLN A 151 -2.50 -5.31 -16.67
C GLN A 151 -2.45 -4.35 -15.47
N PHE A 152 -2.52 -4.90 -14.25
CA PHE A 152 -2.39 -4.13 -13.03
C PHE A 152 -1.03 -3.41 -12.95
N ALA A 153 0.06 -4.11 -13.27
CA ALA A 153 1.42 -3.59 -13.27
C ALA A 153 1.68 -2.50 -14.34
N LEU A 154 0.76 -2.37 -15.31
CA LEU A 154 0.75 -1.35 -16.36
C LEU A 154 -0.28 -0.24 -16.09
N GLY A 155 -0.85 -0.18 -14.88
CA GLY A 155 -1.76 0.88 -14.45
C GLY A 155 -3.24 0.59 -14.69
N GLN A 156 -3.61 -0.56 -15.25
CA GLN A 156 -5.01 -0.95 -15.47
C GLN A 156 -5.56 -1.65 -14.22
N TYR A 157 -5.59 -0.93 -13.08
CA TYR A 157 -5.83 -1.53 -11.77
C TYR A 157 -7.17 -2.26 -11.67
N GLN A 158 -8.27 -1.63 -12.09
CA GLN A 158 -9.61 -2.22 -11.99
C GLN A 158 -9.75 -3.49 -12.83
N ASP A 159 -9.22 -3.47 -14.06
CA ASP A 159 -9.26 -4.63 -14.96
C ASP A 159 -8.37 -5.76 -14.44
N GLY A 160 -7.14 -5.44 -14.02
CA GLY A 160 -6.22 -6.40 -13.45
C GLY A 160 -6.74 -7.06 -12.17
N ILE A 161 -7.37 -6.28 -11.28
CA ILE A 161 -8.05 -6.79 -10.07
C ILE A 161 -9.16 -7.77 -10.45
N ARG A 162 -10.01 -7.40 -11.41
CA ARG A 162 -11.11 -8.26 -11.86
C ARG A 162 -10.60 -9.59 -12.42
N GLU A 163 -9.59 -9.56 -13.28
CA GLU A 163 -9.02 -10.76 -13.89
C GLU A 163 -8.34 -11.67 -12.86
N MET A 164 -7.52 -11.12 -11.95
CA MET A 164 -6.89 -11.89 -10.88
C MET A 164 -7.91 -12.47 -9.90
N THR A 165 -8.96 -11.71 -9.56
CA THR A 165 -10.04 -12.17 -8.67
C THR A 165 -10.77 -13.37 -9.27
N ALA A 166 -11.14 -13.26 -10.55
CA ALA A 166 -11.82 -14.35 -11.25
C ALA A 166 -10.92 -15.58 -11.41
N ALA A 167 -9.60 -15.38 -11.60
CA ALA A 167 -8.65 -16.48 -11.69
C ALA A 167 -8.42 -17.21 -10.36
N VAL A 168 -8.44 -16.51 -9.23
CA VAL A 168 -8.24 -17.09 -7.89
C VAL A 168 -9.50 -17.80 -7.36
N LEU A 169 -10.70 -17.43 -7.84
CA LEU A 169 -11.98 -17.93 -7.35
C LEU A 169 -12.07 -19.47 -7.19
N PRO A 170 -11.56 -20.31 -8.11
CA PRO A 170 -11.57 -21.78 -7.95
C PRO A 170 -10.70 -22.29 -6.78
N HIS A 171 -9.72 -21.50 -6.34
CA HIS A 171 -8.72 -21.85 -5.33
C HIS A 171 -8.91 -21.09 -4.01
N GLY A 172 -9.94 -20.23 -3.92
CA GLY A 172 -10.30 -19.52 -2.70
C GLY A 172 -10.60 -18.04 -2.96
N ARG A 173 -10.33 -17.21 -1.95
CA ARG A 173 -10.61 -15.77 -2.01
C ARG A 173 -9.36 -14.99 -2.38
N ILE A 174 -9.55 -13.94 -3.19
CA ILE A 174 -8.52 -12.95 -3.48
C ILE A 174 -8.18 -12.15 -2.21
N SER A 175 -6.99 -11.56 -2.19
CA SER A 175 -6.54 -10.67 -1.13
C SER A 175 -5.54 -9.66 -1.68
N TRP A 176 -5.32 -8.56 -0.96
CA TRP A 176 -4.35 -7.54 -1.33
C TRP A 176 -2.92 -8.05 -1.57
N PRO A 177 -2.37 -8.93 -0.72
CA PRO A 177 -1.08 -9.57 -0.99
C PRO A 177 -1.05 -10.33 -2.30
N LEU A 178 -2.11 -11.05 -2.66
CA LEU A 178 -2.19 -11.75 -3.95
C LEU A 178 -2.28 -10.79 -5.13
N ILE A 179 -2.98 -9.65 -5.00
CA ILE A 179 -3.09 -8.67 -6.09
C ILE A 179 -1.76 -7.95 -6.33
N THR A 180 -1.06 -7.59 -5.26
CA THR A 180 0.09 -6.67 -5.35
C THR A 180 1.43 -7.37 -5.44
N TYR A 181 1.53 -8.68 -5.19
CA TYR A 181 2.81 -9.40 -5.14
C TYR A 181 3.59 -9.40 -6.46
N LEU A 182 3.01 -9.92 -7.56
CA LEU A 182 3.71 -9.95 -8.84
C LEU A 182 3.90 -8.55 -9.44
N PRO A 183 2.90 -7.64 -9.40
CA PRO A 183 3.12 -6.25 -9.85
C PRO A 183 4.24 -5.54 -9.12
N PHE A 184 4.33 -5.71 -7.79
CA PHE A 184 5.43 -5.17 -7.00
C PHE A 184 6.78 -5.75 -7.43
N LEU A 185 6.89 -7.07 -7.63
CA LEU A 185 8.14 -7.67 -8.06
C LEU A 185 8.56 -7.25 -9.48
N TRP A 186 7.63 -7.00 -10.40
CA TRP A 186 7.97 -6.51 -11.73
C TRP A 186 8.41 -5.04 -11.76
N ARG A 187 7.82 -4.18 -10.90
CA ARG A 187 8.04 -2.73 -10.90
C ARG A 187 8.00 -2.16 -9.49
N TYR A 188 8.94 -2.54 -8.63
CA TYR A 188 8.99 -2.08 -7.24
C TYR A 188 9.45 -0.62 -7.10
N ASP A 189 9.81 0.04 -8.19
CA ASP A 189 10.01 1.50 -8.25
C ASP A 189 8.68 2.27 -8.29
N GLU A 190 7.63 1.66 -8.88
CA GLU A 190 6.32 2.28 -9.10
C GLU A 190 5.19 1.67 -8.25
N HIS A 191 5.24 0.37 -7.99
CA HIS A 191 4.20 -0.34 -7.27
C HIS A 191 4.58 -0.64 -5.83
N MET A 192 3.57 -0.87 -5.01
CA MET A 192 3.71 -1.15 -3.60
C MET A 192 3.03 -2.47 -3.23
N PHE A 193 3.73 -3.31 -2.47
CA PHE A 193 3.14 -4.50 -1.86
C PHE A 193 2.26 -4.11 -0.67
N LEU A 194 0.99 -4.56 -0.66
CA LEU A 194 0.04 -4.23 0.40
C LEU A 194 -0.13 -5.39 1.38
N LYS A 195 0.39 -5.23 2.60
CA LYS A 195 0.05 -6.07 3.75
C LYS A 195 -0.92 -5.32 4.67
N PRO A 196 -2.23 -5.65 4.66
CA PRO A 196 -3.26 -4.80 5.24
C PRO A 196 -3.02 -4.30 6.67
N GLU A 197 -2.73 -5.21 7.62
CA GLU A 197 -2.63 -4.83 9.04
C GLU A 197 -1.45 -3.87 9.28
N VAL A 198 -0.26 -4.24 8.84
CA VAL A 198 0.95 -3.42 8.98
C VAL A 198 0.81 -2.06 8.30
N THR A 199 0.23 -2.03 7.10
CA THR A 199 0.04 -0.77 6.36
C THR A 199 -1.00 0.13 7.03
N LYS A 200 -2.09 -0.41 7.58
CA LYS A 200 -3.07 0.36 8.36
C LYS A 200 -2.44 0.92 9.63
N ASP A 201 -1.68 0.12 10.35
CA ASP A 201 -1.01 0.54 11.59
C ASP A 201 0.00 1.64 11.30
N PHE A 202 0.80 1.49 10.25
CA PHE A 202 1.69 2.54 9.76
C PHE A 202 0.92 3.83 9.44
N ALA A 203 -0.14 3.73 8.63
CA ALA A 203 -0.94 4.88 8.22
C ALA A 203 -1.52 5.63 9.43
N SER A 204 -2.03 4.91 10.44
CA SER A 204 -2.53 5.50 11.68
C SER A 204 -1.41 6.22 12.47
N ARG A 205 -0.22 5.64 12.53
CA ARG A 205 0.93 6.21 13.27
C ARG A 205 1.49 7.49 12.64
N VAL A 206 1.44 7.59 11.30
CA VAL A 206 1.86 8.81 10.58
C VAL A 206 0.72 9.79 10.31
N GLY A 207 -0.52 9.42 10.67
CA GLY A 207 -1.70 10.27 10.53
C GLY A 207 -2.22 10.38 9.08
N SER A 208 -1.94 9.37 8.25
CA SER A 208 -2.42 9.29 6.88
C SER A 208 -3.89 8.86 6.81
N SER A 209 -4.60 9.39 5.81
CA SER A 209 -6.00 9.04 5.54
C SER A 209 -6.21 7.60 5.03
N PHE A 210 -5.14 6.90 4.65
CA PHE A 210 -5.22 5.54 4.11
C PHE A 210 -6.00 4.58 5.02
N CYS A 211 -5.82 4.65 6.34
CA CYS A 211 -6.51 3.77 7.29
C CYS A 211 -8.04 3.88 7.24
N HIS A 212 -8.57 4.99 6.73
CA HIS A 212 -10.00 5.23 6.57
C HIS A 212 -10.51 4.96 5.15
N ARG A 213 -9.61 4.92 4.17
CA ARG A 213 -9.91 4.63 2.76
C ARG A 213 -9.71 3.15 2.41
N TYR A 214 -9.12 2.37 3.31
CA TYR A 214 -8.87 0.95 3.11
C TYR A 214 -10.15 0.13 3.00
N SER A 215 -10.29 -0.59 1.89
CA SER A 215 -11.22 -1.71 1.74
C SER A 215 -10.49 -3.05 1.82
N ALA A 216 -11.10 -4.06 2.46
CA ALA A 216 -10.58 -5.42 2.46
C ALA A 216 -10.84 -6.17 1.15
N GLU A 217 -11.89 -5.79 0.43
CA GLU A 217 -12.15 -6.27 -0.93
C GLU A 217 -11.30 -5.45 -1.91
N PRO A 218 -10.44 -6.08 -2.73
CA PRO A 218 -9.56 -5.32 -3.61
C PRO A 218 -10.31 -4.44 -4.62
N ASP A 219 -9.92 -3.17 -4.69
CA ASP A 219 -10.50 -2.17 -5.59
C ASP A 219 -9.46 -1.10 -5.98
N ALA A 220 -9.63 -0.44 -7.12
CA ALA A 220 -8.65 0.53 -7.60
C ALA A 220 -8.45 1.73 -6.64
N GLN A 221 -9.51 2.20 -5.97
CA GLN A 221 -9.46 3.38 -5.09
C GLN A 221 -8.60 3.14 -3.84
N THR A 222 -8.68 1.95 -3.25
CA THR A 222 -7.83 1.55 -2.12
C THR A 222 -6.36 1.45 -2.57
N TYR A 223 -6.09 0.93 -3.76
CA TYR A 223 -4.71 0.85 -4.26
C TYR A 223 -4.12 2.22 -4.58
N GLU A 224 -4.91 3.12 -5.18
CA GLU A 224 -4.49 4.50 -5.41
C GLU A 224 -4.21 5.23 -4.09
N ALA A 225 -5.05 5.02 -3.06
CA ALA A 225 -4.80 5.55 -1.72
C ALA A 225 -3.49 5.02 -1.11
N LEU A 226 -3.11 3.76 -1.40
CA LEU A 226 -1.82 3.21 -1.00
C LEU A 226 -0.66 3.91 -1.71
N LEU A 227 -0.78 4.17 -3.01
CA LEU A 227 0.27 4.88 -3.77
C LEU A 227 0.43 6.33 -3.29
N GLU A 228 -0.66 7.00 -2.91
CA GLU A 228 -0.61 8.31 -2.25
C GLU A 228 0.17 8.26 -0.92
N LEU A 229 -0.11 7.27 -0.07
CA LEU A 229 0.64 7.05 1.18
C LEU A 229 2.13 6.81 0.93
N VAL A 230 2.48 6.03 -0.08
CA VAL A 230 3.87 5.75 -0.46
C VAL A 230 4.58 7.01 -0.97
N ALA A 231 3.90 7.82 -1.80
CA ALA A 231 4.45 9.07 -2.30
C ALA A 231 4.68 10.10 -1.17
N GLU A 232 3.73 10.23 -0.24
CA GLU A 232 3.89 11.04 0.96
C GLU A 232 5.07 10.55 1.80
N THR A 233 5.14 9.23 2.06
CA THR A 233 6.22 8.61 2.83
C THR A 233 7.58 8.90 2.21
N LYS A 234 7.75 8.72 0.88
CA LYS A 234 8.98 9.04 0.15
C LYS A 234 9.43 10.49 0.37
N CYS A 235 8.50 11.43 0.35
CA CYS A 235 8.79 12.84 0.56
C CYS A 235 9.27 13.11 1.99
N GLU A 236 8.54 12.58 2.97
CA GLU A 236 8.76 12.83 4.40
C GLU A 236 10.03 12.17 4.94
N ILE A 237 10.44 11.03 4.36
CA ILE A 237 11.64 10.31 4.79
C ILE A 237 12.84 10.56 3.87
N ARG A 238 12.80 11.55 2.97
CA ARG A 238 13.86 11.81 1.97
C ARG A 238 15.28 11.90 2.56
N GLN A 239 15.43 12.38 3.81
CA GLN A 239 16.73 12.43 4.49
C GLN A 239 17.33 11.05 4.84
N LEU A 240 16.55 9.98 4.71
CA LEU A 240 17.01 8.60 4.84
C LEU A 240 17.44 8.02 3.48
N GLU A 241 17.26 8.77 2.38
CA GLU A 241 17.66 8.39 1.02
C GLU A 241 17.14 7.01 0.56
N PRO A 242 15.80 6.74 0.64
CA PRO A 242 15.24 5.50 0.11
C PRO A 242 15.47 5.38 -1.40
N GLN A 243 15.86 4.19 -1.87
CA GLN A 243 16.16 3.95 -3.29
C GLN A 243 14.89 3.71 -4.12
N ASP A 244 13.94 2.94 -3.59
CA ASP A 244 12.70 2.52 -4.27
C ASP A 244 11.64 2.02 -3.26
N ASN A 245 10.54 1.42 -3.72
CA ASN A 245 9.49 0.96 -2.79
C ASN A 245 9.87 -0.30 -2.00
N ILE A 246 11.02 -0.95 -2.25
CA ILE A 246 11.53 -1.99 -1.32
C ILE A 246 11.96 -1.33 0.00
N ASP A 247 12.64 -0.19 -0.09
CA ASP A 247 13.08 0.57 1.08
C ASP A 247 11.86 1.16 1.79
N ILE A 248 10.91 1.72 1.04
CA ILE A 248 9.64 2.21 1.62
C ILE A 248 8.86 1.08 2.30
N GLN A 249 8.80 -0.11 1.71
CA GLN A 249 8.14 -1.27 2.31
C GLN A 249 8.82 -1.70 3.61
N SER A 250 10.15 -1.65 3.66
CA SER A 250 10.92 -1.95 4.88
C SER A 250 10.62 -0.92 5.98
N PHE A 251 10.55 0.36 5.61
CA PHE A 251 10.18 1.45 6.53
C PHE A 251 8.76 1.27 7.10
N ILE A 252 7.78 1.03 6.23
CA ILE A 252 6.38 0.75 6.61
C ILE A 252 6.32 -0.44 7.55
N TRP A 253 7.09 -1.50 7.27
CA TRP A 253 7.10 -2.70 8.09
C TRP A 253 7.64 -2.44 9.49
N VAL A 254 8.83 -1.83 9.61
CA VAL A 254 9.44 -1.52 10.91
C VAL A 254 8.56 -0.57 11.72
N VAL A 255 7.94 0.41 11.07
CA VAL A 255 7.12 1.40 11.76
C VAL A 255 5.73 0.86 12.09
N GLY A 256 5.17 -0.05 11.30
CA GLY A 256 3.82 -0.62 11.50
C GLY A 256 3.78 -1.85 12.40
N GLU A 257 4.72 -2.78 12.23
CA GLU A 257 4.71 -4.09 12.90
C GLU A 257 5.10 -3.99 14.37
N TYR A 258 6.25 -3.37 14.67
CA TYR A 258 6.78 -3.36 16.03
C TYR A 258 5.94 -2.50 16.96
N ARG A 259 5.81 -2.91 18.23
CA ARG A 259 5.15 -2.12 19.30
C ARG A 259 6.17 -1.47 20.23
N ASP A 260 5.79 -0.48 21.01
CA ASP A 260 6.73 0.29 21.86
C ASP A 260 7.45 -0.57 22.92
N GLY A 261 6.89 -1.74 23.27
CA GLY A 261 7.52 -2.73 24.16
C GLY A 261 8.51 -3.68 23.48
N GLU A 262 8.69 -3.58 22.16
CA GLU A 262 9.53 -4.46 21.35
C GLU A 262 10.78 -3.73 20.80
N LEU A 263 11.05 -2.52 21.31
CA LEU A 263 12.27 -1.80 20.98
C LEU A 263 13.50 -2.63 21.42
N PRO A 264 14.56 -2.72 20.60
CA PRO A 264 15.81 -3.33 21.03
C PRO A 264 16.31 -2.59 22.29
N GLN A 265 16.67 -3.35 23.33
CA GLN A 265 17.29 -2.80 24.55
C GLN A 265 18.71 -2.29 24.27
#